data_AF-A0A923NK60-F1
#
_entry.id   AF-A0A923NK60-F1
#
_cell.length_a   1.000
_cell.length_b   1.000
_cell.length_c   1.000
_cell.angle_alpha   90.00
_cell.angle_beta   90.00
_cell.angle_gamma   90.00
#
_symmetry.space_group_name_H-M   'P 1'
#
loop_
_entity.id
_entity.type
_entity.pdbx_description
1 polymer ?
#
loop_
_entity_poly.entity_id
_entity_poly.type
_entity_poly.pdbx_seq_one_letter_code
_entity_poly.pdbx_strand_id
1 'polypeptide(L)'
;MKIHFVCKHVSLPRILFSKYIIPLRIKEIGGGKIKGKIFFGKGGGKLKYRTDLAIERKEILDEEHGGKREIDGIELEKVTYDEDIESTRIRILNEEGEAQLEKPRGTYITIEVEGILEEKEGIKERAAKALAKELSRLIPFHEHLKVLVAGLGNEKVTPDALGPATASKVKVTRHFFLMYEAEGDEELGCVSCIVPGVTGTTGIETAELIRGAVELTQPEAVLVIDSLAARNIERVSTTIQINDTGIDPGGGMGNLRTRLSEETLGRKVVAVGVPTVIDSRTIIREALEDHSREAEEIQRYLEEKGQDMIVTSTDIDQIIKDFSDILANGINKTLHPGIYS
;
A
#
# COMPACT_ATOMS: atom_id res chain seq x y z
N MET A 1 -3.47 26.43 15.75
CA MET A 1 -3.74 25.26 14.88
C MET A 1 -4.95 24.52 15.47
N LYS A 2 -6.09 24.46 14.77
CA LYS A 2 -7.31 23.78 15.25
C LYS A 2 -7.43 22.43 14.57
N ILE A 3 -7.06 21.36 15.27
CA ILE A 3 -7.15 19.98 14.80
C ILE A 3 -8.61 19.53 14.92
N HIS A 4 -9.23 19.08 13.83
CA HIS A 4 -10.56 18.47 13.84
C HIS A 4 -10.43 16.95 13.84
N PHE A 5 -10.94 16.29 14.89
CA PHE A 5 -11.06 14.84 14.97
C PHE A 5 -12.42 14.40 14.43
N VAL A 6 -12.44 13.53 13.41
CA VAL A 6 -13.68 12.90 12.94
C VAL A 6 -13.84 11.56 13.67
N CYS A 7 -14.69 11.53 14.69
CA CYS A 7 -15.06 10.30 15.39
C CYS A 7 -16.26 9.66 14.68
N LYS A 8 -16.05 8.55 13.95
CA LYS A 8 -17.17 7.73 13.44
C LYS A 8 -17.66 6.80 14.54
N HIS A 9 -18.80 7.12 15.15
CA HIS A 9 -19.57 6.15 15.93
C HIS A 9 -20.16 5.09 15.00
N VAL A 10 -19.62 3.86 15.05
CA VAL A 10 -20.29 2.68 14.53
C VAL A 10 -20.91 1.94 15.72
N SER A 11 -22.22 2.08 15.87
CA SER A 11 -23.02 1.30 16.80
C SER A 11 -23.25 -0.10 16.22
N LEU A 12 -22.63 -1.13 16.80
CA LEU A 12 -22.97 -2.53 16.54
C LEU A 12 -23.59 -3.17 17.80
N PRO A 13 -24.71 -3.92 17.68
CA PRO A 13 -25.39 -4.53 18.80
C PRO A 13 -24.64 -5.75 19.35
N ARG A 14 -24.65 -5.88 20.69
CA ARG A 14 -24.20 -7.05 21.46
C ARG A 14 -24.99 -8.31 21.06
N ILE A 15 -24.28 -9.38 20.68
CA ILE A 15 -24.62 -10.83 20.66
C ILE A 15 -23.41 -11.48 19.95
N LEU A 16 -22.63 -12.47 20.39
CA LEU A 16 -22.70 -13.50 21.43
C LEU A 16 -21.26 -13.89 21.83
N PHE A 17 -21.05 -14.23 23.10
CA PHE A 17 -19.79 -14.77 23.68
C PHE A 17 -19.53 -16.23 23.26
N SER A 18 -18.25 -16.61 23.31
CA SER A 18 -17.71 -17.94 23.73
C SER A 18 -16.88 -18.68 22.69
N LYS A 19 -15.55 -18.55 22.82
CA LYS A 19 -14.56 -19.66 22.85
C LYS A 19 -13.16 -19.05 22.79
N TYR A 20 -12.47 -18.98 23.92
CA TYR A 20 -11.02 -19.21 24.08
C TYR A 20 -10.72 -19.24 25.59
N ILE A 21 -10.88 -20.42 26.19
CA ILE A 21 -10.39 -20.77 27.52
C ILE A 21 -8.93 -21.20 27.35
N ILE A 22 -8.00 -20.52 28.02
CA ILE A 22 -6.64 -21.04 28.26
C ILE A 22 -6.70 -21.86 29.57
N PRO A 23 -6.18 -23.10 29.63
CA PRO A 23 -6.26 -23.91 30.85
C PRO A 23 -5.24 -23.42 31.89
N LEU A 24 -5.70 -22.70 32.91
CA LEU A 24 -4.95 -22.46 34.14
C LEU A 24 -4.91 -23.75 34.97
N ARG A 25 -3.74 -24.39 35.03
CA ARG A 25 -3.48 -25.52 35.92
C ARG A 25 -3.25 -24.98 37.34
N ILE A 26 -4.31 -24.90 38.13
CA ILE A 26 -4.25 -24.55 39.56
C ILE A 26 -3.74 -25.76 40.33
N LYS A 27 -2.60 -25.61 41.03
CA LYS A 27 -2.18 -26.53 42.11
C LYS A 27 -2.54 -25.87 43.43
N GLU A 28 -3.19 -26.64 44.31
CA GLU A 28 -3.78 -26.21 45.58
C GLU A 28 -2.86 -25.38 46.47
N ILE A 29 -3.46 -24.44 47.19
CA ILE A 29 -2.83 -23.55 48.16
C ILE A 29 -2.83 -24.23 49.54
N GLY A 30 -1.63 -24.55 50.04
CA GLY A 30 -1.35 -24.72 51.46
C GLY A 30 -0.68 -23.46 51.99
N GLY A 31 -1.20 -22.91 53.09
CA GLY A 31 -0.89 -21.57 53.60
C GLY A 31 0.60 -21.27 53.83
N GLY A 32 0.99 -20.06 53.45
CA GLY A 32 2.30 -19.47 53.74
C GLY A 32 2.57 -18.28 52.83
N LYS A 33 2.89 -17.11 53.40
CA LYS A 33 3.26 -15.90 52.66
C LYS A 33 4.39 -16.19 51.68
N ILE A 34 4.14 -16.13 50.37
CA ILE A 34 5.19 -16.17 49.34
C ILE A 34 5.47 -14.73 48.91
N LYS A 35 6.60 -14.17 49.39
CA LYS A 35 7.25 -13.02 48.75
C LYS A 35 7.85 -13.51 47.42
N GLY A 36 7.10 -13.43 46.33
CA GLY A 36 7.61 -13.69 44.99
C GLY A 36 8.13 -12.40 44.37
N LYS A 37 9.46 -12.27 44.26
CA LYS A 37 10.07 -11.30 43.33
C LYS A 37 9.66 -11.69 41.91
N ILE A 38 8.87 -10.86 41.24
CA ILE A 38 8.67 -10.99 39.80
C ILE A 38 9.95 -10.49 39.14
N PHE A 39 10.77 -11.42 38.66
CA PHE A 39 11.83 -11.12 37.71
C PHE A 39 11.14 -10.85 36.35
N PHE A 40 10.93 -9.58 36.02
CA PHE A 40 10.75 -9.21 34.61
C PHE A 40 12.10 -9.35 33.94
N GLY A 41 12.28 -10.44 33.18
CA GLY A 41 13.36 -10.52 32.21
C GLY A 41 13.26 -9.30 31.29
N LYS A 42 14.38 -8.60 31.11
CA LYS A 42 14.54 -7.55 30.10
C LYS A 42 14.34 -8.17 28.70
N GLY A 43 13.10 -8.30 28.26
CA GLY A 43 12.75 -8.52 26.87
C GLY A 43 12.56 -7.16 26.23
N GLY A 44 13.64 -6.56 25.73
CA GLY A 44 13.57 -5.41 24.84
C GLY A 44 12.99 -5.87 23.50
N GLY A 45 11.67 -5.99 23.40
CA GLY A 45 11.00 -6.13 22.11
C GLY A 45 11.04 -4.79 21.42
N LYS A 46 11.89 -4.61 20.40
CA LYS A 46 11.77 -3.49 19.47
C LYS A 46 10.35 -3.50 18.90
N LEU A 47 9.56 -2.46 19.17
CA LEU A 47 8.21 -2.31 18.62
C LEU A 47 8.30 -2.20 17.09
N LYS A 48 7.56 -3.06 16.39
CA LYS A 48 7.61 -3.21 14.93
C LYS A 48 6.90 -2.05 14.24
N TYR A 49 7.63 -1.26 13.46
CA TYR A 49 7.05 -0.21 12.61
C TYR A 49 6.24 -0.83 11.48
N ARG A 50 5.08 -0.24 11.14
CA ARG A 50 4.27 -0.65 9.99
C ARG A 50 4.39 0.42 8.91
N THR A 51 5.12 0.10 7.84
CA THR A 51 5.22 0.89 6.62
C THR A 51 5.07 -0.04 5.44
N ASP A 52 4.31 0.41 4.44
CA ASP A 52 4.20 -0.28 3.17
C ASP A 52 5.30 0.18 2.19
N LEU A 53 6.08 1.22 2.48
CA LEU A 53 7.10 1.77 1.59
C LEU A 53 8.46 1.05 1.68
N ALA A 54 9.07 0.73 0.53
CA ALA A 54 10.36 0.02 0.48
C ALA A 54 11.55 0.92 0.86
N ILE A 55 11.51 2.18 0.45
CA ILE A 55 12.55 3.15 0.80
C ILE A 55 12.59 3.43 2.30
N GLU A 56 11.43 3.53 2.96
CA GLU A 56 11.37 3.75 4.40
C GLU A 56 11.97 2.56 5.17
N ARG A 57 11.77 1.32 4.71
CA ARG A 57 12.43 0.13 5.31
C ARG A 57 13.94 0.20 5.21
N LYS A 58 14.44 0.65 4.08
CA LYS A 58 15.87 0.82 3.85
C LYS A 58 16.46 1.94 4.70
N GLU A 59 15.76 3.06 4.86
CA GLU A 59 16.19 4.17 5.73
C GLU A 59 16.30 3.73 7.20
N ILE A 60 15.32 2.98 7.70
CA ILE A 60 15.36 2.40 9.05
C ILE A 60 16.59 1.51 9.23
N LEU A 61 16.87 0.68 8.23
CA LEU A 61 18.00 -0.24 8.27
C LEU A 61 19.35 0.50 8.26
N ASP A 62 19.46 1.57 7.47
CA ASP A 62 20.64 2.43 7.44
C ASP A 62 20.84 3.15 8.79
N GLU A 63 19.77 3.66 9.40
CA GLU A 63 19.79 4.29 10.73
C GLU A 63 20.23 3.31 11.82
N GLU A 64 19.68 2.09 11.81
CA GLU A 64 20.03 1.04 12.78
C GLU A 64 21.49 0.57 12.65
N HIS A 65 22.07 0.65 11.46
CA HIS A 65 23.46 0.26 11.19
C HIS A 65 24.47 1.42 11.20
N GLY A 66 24.02 2.65 11.47
CA GLY A 66 24.89 3.82 11.60
C GLY A 66 25.44 4.36 10.27
N GLY A 67 24.73 4.13 9.15
CA GLY A 67 25.07 4.71 7.84
C GLY A 67 24.70 3.83 6.64
N LYS A 68 24.80 4.40 5.43
CA LYS A 68 24.55 3.70 4.16
C LYS A 68 25.56 2.56 3.98
N ARG A 69 25.08 1.32 3.96
CA ARG A 69 25.88 0.15 3.54
C ARG A 69 25.32 -0.43 2.23
N GLU A 70 26.23 -0.89 1.38
CA GLU A 70 25.85 -1.86 0.35
C GLU A 70 25.46 -3.15 1.08
N ILE A 71 24.21 -3.53 0.90
CA ILE A 71 23.62 -4.71 1.51
C ILE A 71 23.64 -5.81 0.45
N ASP A 72 24.18 -6.97 0.83
CA ASP A 72 24.15 -8.13 -0.04
C ASP A 72 22.70 -8.51 -0.38
N GLY A 73 22.42 -8.67 -1.68
CA GLY A 73 21.07 -8.97 -2.16
C GLY A 73 20.13 -7.78 -2.39
N ILE A 74 20.60 -6.54 -2.25
CA ILE A 74 19.81 -5.33 -2.54
C ILE A 74 20.54 -4.45 -3.57
N GLU A 75 19.91 -4.22 -4.72
CA GLU A 75 20.37 -3.21 -5.69
C GLU A 75 19.55 -1.93 -5.55
N LEU A 76 20.22 -0.78 -5.58
CA LEU A 76 19.58 0.53 -5.53
C LEU A 76 19.99 1.37 -6.74
N GLU A 77 19.01 1.87 -7.47
CA GLU A 77 19.19 2.79 -8.61
C GLU A 77 18.36 4.04 -8.37
N LYS A 78 18.95 5.22 -8.54
CA LYS A 78 18.24 6.51 -8.51
C LYS A 78 18.17 7.11 -9.90
N VAL A 79 17.00 7.62 -10.27
CA VAL A 79 16.75 8.27 -11.55
C VAL A 79 16.03 9.59 -11.30
N THR A 80 16.68 10.69 -11.67
CA THR A 80 16.07 12.01 -11.67
C THR A 80 15.38 12.23 -13.01
N TYR A 81 14.06 12.45 -12.99
CA TYR A 81 13.28 12.74 -14.20
C TYR A 81 13.30 14.23 -14.54
N ASP A 82 13.25 15.09 -13.52
CA ASP A 82 13.45 16.54 -13.57
C ASP A 82 13.70 17.08 -12.15
N GLU A 83 13.63 18.41 -11.97
CA GLU A 83 13.93 19.08 -10.70
C GLU A 83 12.98 18.74 -9.54
N ASP A 84 11.76 18.27 -9.83
CA ASP A 84 10.74 17.97 -8.82
C ASP A 84 10.45 16.48 -8.68
N ILE A 85 11.02 15.64 -9.56
CA ILE A 85 10.65 14.23 -9.68
C ILE A 85 11.89 13.34 -9.64
N GLU A 86 12.01 12.58 -8.55
CA GLU A 86 13.02 11.54 -8.37
C GLU A 86 12.35 10.16 -8.26
N SER A 87 12.97 9.16 -8.87
CA SER A 87 12.58 7.75 -8.73
C SER A 87 13.73 6.97 -8.10
N THR A 88 13.43 6.27 -7.01
CA THR A 88 14.34 5.32 -6.36
C THR A 88 13.84 3.91 -6.62
N ARG A 89 14.66 3.08 -7.25
CA ARG A 89 14.40 1.67 -7.52
C ARG A 89 15.21 0.82 -6.56
N ILE A 90 14.55 -0.12 -5.90
CA ILE A 90 15.15 -1.10 -5.00
C ILE A 90 14.81 -2.49 -5.54
N ARG A 91 15.82 -3.30 -5.85
CA ARG A 91 15.63 -4.70 -6.26
C ARG A 91 16.15 -5.62 -5.16
N ILE A 92 15.26 -6.47 -4.66
CA ILE A 92 15.56 -7.50 -3.66
C ILE A 92 15.83 -8.80 -4.43
N LEU A 93 17.07 -9.26 -4.38
CA LEU A 93 17.57 -10.35 -5.23
C LEU A 93 17.58 -11.72 -4.54
N ASN A 94 17.71 -11.74 -3.21
CA ASN A 94 17.92 -12.98 -2.45
C ASN A 94 17.23 -12.96 -1.08
N GLU A 95 17.31 -14.09 -0.39
CA GLU A 95 16.72 -14.38 0.93
C GLU A 95 17.24 -13.43 2.03
N GLU A 96 18.51 -13.05 1.93
CA GLU A 96 19.14 -12.10 2.85
C GLU A 96 18.52 -10.70 2.69
N GLY A 97 18.33 -10.25 1.45
CA GLY A 97 17.64 -9.00 1.15
C GLY A 97 16.18 -8.99 1.66
N GLU A 98 15.47 -10.13 1.57
CA GLU A 98 14.11 -10.27 2.12
C GLU A 98 14.10 -10.15 3.64
N ALA A 99 15.05 -10.82 4.31
CA ALA A 99 15.17 -10.77 5.76
C ALA A 99 15.50 -9.36 6.26
N GLN A 100 16.35 -8.64 5.53
CA GLN A 100 16.78 -7.29 5.91
C GLN A 100 15.72 -6.22 5.64
N LEU A 101 15.01 -6.26 4.50
CA LEU A 101 13.96 -5.27 4.19
C LEU A 101 12.57 -5.67 4.68
N GLU A 102 12.41 -6.89 5.21
CA GLU A 102 11.12 -7.50 5.54
C GLU A 102 10.11 -7.43 4.39
N LYS A 103 10.61 -7.55 3.15
CA LYS A 103 9.82 -7.42 1.92
C LYS A 103 10.18 -8.57 0.97
N PRO A 104 9.19 -9.17 0.27
CA PRO A 104 9.47 -10.24 -0.69
C PRO A 104 10.43 -9.80 -1.80
N ARG A 105 11.17 -10.75 -2.37
CA ARG A 105 12.00 -10.57 -3.57
C ARG A 105 11.22 -9.97 -4.71
N GLY A 106 11.86 -9.07 -5.44
CA GLY A 106 11.31 -8.35 -6.58
C GLY A 106 11.77 -6.90 -6.64
N THR A 107 11.05 -6.12 -7.43
CA THR A 107 11.36 -4.72 -7.72
C THR A 107 10.37 -3.82 -7.00
N TYR A 108 10.89 -2.81 -6.30
CA TYR A 108 10.12 -1.74 -5.68
C TYR A 108 10.61 -0.41 -6.25
N ILE A 109 9.69 0.42 -6.71
CA ILE A 109 9.99 1.73 -7.29
C ILE A 109 9.22 2.77 -6.49
N THR A 110 9.92 3.77 -5.98
CA THR A 110 9.33 4.88 -5.25
C THR A 110 9.57 6.15 -6.06
N ILE A 111 8.50 6.78 -6.54
CA ILE A 111 8.53 8.05 -7.25
C ILE A 111 8.12 9.14 -6.26
N GLU A 112 9.05 10.02 -5.94
CA GLU A 112 8.83 11.21 -5.12
C GLU A 112 8.56 12.39 -6.05
N VAL A 113 7.46 13.10 -5.80
CA VAL A 113 6.98 14.21 -6.63
C VAL A 113 6.72 15.41 -5.74
N GLU A 114 7.60 16.41 -5.82
CA GLU A 114 7.45 17.68 -5.11
C GLU A 114 6.50 18.63 -5.86
N GLY A 115 5.74 19.45 -5.14
CA GLY A 115 4.94 20.49 -5.78
C GLY A 115 3.55 20.08 -6.27
N ILE A 116 3.04 18.88 -5.93
CA ILE A 116 1.69 18.45 -6.32
C ILE A 116 0.63 19.33 -5.66
N LEU A 117 0.74 19.55 -4.34
CA LEU A 117 -0.23 20.34 -3.56
C LEU A 117 -0.16 21.83 -3.92
N GLU A 118 1.04 22.30 -4.26
CA GLU A 118 1.32 23.66 -4.72
C GLU A 118 0.91 23.88 -6.19
N GLU A 119 0.41 22.83 -6.86
CA GLU A 119 0.04 22.83 -8.27
C GLU A 119 1.12 23.45 -9.18
N LYS A 120 2.40 23.06 -8.96
CA LYS A 120 3.51 23.49 -9.82
C LYS A 120 3.17 23.23 -11.30
N GLU A 121 3.63 24.13 -12.17
CA GLU A 121 3.24 24.12 -13.58
C GLU A 121 3.51 22.75 -14.24
N GLY A 122 2.43 22.13 -14.74
CA GLY A 122 2.51 20.84 -15.42
C GLY A 122 2.93 19.64 -14.55
N ILE A 123 3.06 19.78 -13.22
CA ILE A 123 3.58 18.73 -12.34
C ILE A 123 2.83 17.40 -12.49
N LYS A 124 1.50 17.44 -12.60
CA LYS A 124 0.66 16.24 -12.73
C LYS A 124 0.95 15.47 -14.02
N GLU A 125 1.15 16.16 -15.14
CA GLU A 125 1.50 15.53 -16.42
C GLU A 125 2.96 15.02 -16.42
N ARG A 126 3.89 15.76 -15.80
CA ARG A 126 5.28 15.30 -15.65
C ARG A 126 5.37 14.04 -14.77
N ALA A 127 4.64 14.02 -13.65
CA ALA A 127 4.51 12.86 -12.78
C ALA A 127 3.88 11.66 -13.50
N ALA A 128 2.83 11.88 -14.29
CA ALA A 128 2.22 10.83 -15.11
C ALA A 128 3.21 10.26 -16.15
N LYS A 129 4.06 11.09 -16.76
CA LYS A 129 5.12 10.64 -17.68
C LYS A 129 6.21 9.83 -16.96
N ALA A 130 6.64 10.25 -15.77
CA ALA A 130 7.59 9.51 -14.96
C ALA A 130 7.02 8.13 -14.56
N LEU A 131 5.77 8.11 -14.07
CA LEU A 131 5.04 6.89 -13.76
C LEU A 131 4.94 5.97 -14.98
N ALA A 132 4.57 6.51 -16.15
CA ALA A 132 4.45 5.72 -17.37
C ALA A 132 5.78 5.05 -17.74
N LYS A 133 6.90 5.78 -17.64
CA LYS A 133 8.24 5.24 -17.92
C LYS A 133 8.61 4.10 -16.96
N GLU A 134 8.30 4.22 -15.68
CA GLU A 134 8.57 3.15 -14.71
C GLU A 134 7.64 1.95 -14.92
N LEU A 135 6.35 2.17 -15.15
CA LEU A 135 5.39 1.11 -15.43
C LEU A 135 5.70 0.35 -16.72
N SER A 136 6.15 1.02 -17.78
CA SER A 136 6.54 0.36 -19.04
C SER A 136 7.71 -0.60 -18.89
N ARG A 137 8.51 -0.50 -17.82
CA ARG A 137 9.57 -1.48 -17.50
C ARG A 137 9.00 -2.76 -16.90
N LEU A 138 7.88 -2.65 -16.18
CA LEU A 138 7.21 -3.77 -15.52
C LEU A 138 6.14 -4.40 -16.42
N ILE A 139 5.45 -3.61 -17.23
CA ILE A 139 4.44 -4.05 -18.18
C ILE A 139 4.85 -3.52 -19.56
N PRO A 140 5.73 -4.23 -20.28
CA PRO A 140 6.15 -3.80 -21.60
C PRO A 140 5.00 -3.93 -22.58
N PHE A 141 4.78 -2.89 -23.38
CA PHE A 141 3.76 -2.90 -24.41
C PHE A 141 4.14 -3.79 -25.60
N HIS A 142 3.17 -4.53 -26.12
CA HIS A 142 3.21 -5.24 -27.40
C HIS A 142 1.79 -5.37 -27.96
N GLU A 143 1.68 -5.70 -29.24
CA GLU A 143 0.43 -5.73 -30.01
C GLU A 143 -0.69 -6.57 -29.34
N HIS A 144 -0.32 -7.67 -28.69
CA HIS A 144 -1.28 -8.60 -28.07
C HIS A 144 -1.47 -8.39 -26.56
N LEU A 145 -0.95 -7.30 -25.99
CA LEU A 145 -0.89 -7.09 -24.55
C LEU A 145 -2.29 -7.15 -23.92
N LYS A 146 -2.50 -8.05 -22.95
CA LYS A 146 -3.73 -8.13 -22.15
C LYS A 146 -3.50 -7.77 -20.69
N VAL A 147 -4.22 -6.75 -20.20
CA VAL A 147 -4.10 -6.30 -18.81
C VAL A 147 -5.45 -6.25 -18.12
N LEU A 148 -5.50 -6.72 -16.87
CA LEU A 148 -6.61 -6.47 -15.96
C LEU A 148 -6.19 -5.41 -14.95
N VAL A 149 -6.87 -4.26 -14.96
CA VAL A 149 -6.68 -3.22 -13.95
C VAL A 149 -7.68 -3.43 -12.81
N ALA A 150 -7.21 -3.47 -11.57
CA ALA A 150 -8.04 -3.64 -10.38
C ALA A 150 -7.89 -2.43 -9.44
N GLY A 151 -8.96 -1.65 -9.28
CA GLY A 151 -8.99 -0.52 -8.34
C GLY A 151 -9.49 -0.95 -6.97
N LEU A 152 -8.58 -1.11 -6.00
CA LEU A 152 -8.90 -1.52 -4.64
C LEU A 152 -9.32 -0.34 -3.76
N GLY A 153 -10.17 -0.63 -2.79
CA GLY A 153 -10.57 0.31 -1.75
C GLY A 153 -12.07 0.56 -1.71
N ASN A 154 -12.45 1.54 -0.90
CA ASN A 154 -13.82 1.89 -0.61
C ASN A 154 -14.10 3.34 -1.00
N GLU A 155 -14.88 3.54 -2.06
CA GLU A 155 -15.31 4.87 -2.53
C GLU A 155 -16.00 5.72 -1.43
N LYS A 156 -16.58 5.09 -0.39
CA LYS A 156 -17.26 5.77 0.73
C LYS A 156 -16.31 6.25 1.83
N VAL A 157 -15.03 5.93 1.71
CA VAL A 157 -13.97 6.32 2.64
C VAL A 157 -12.93 7.08 1.83
N THR A 158 -12.97 8.41 1.86
CA THR A 158 -12.12 9.28 1.03
C THR A 158 -10.65 8.84 0.92
N PRO A 159 -9.90 8.62 2.02
CA PRO A 159 -8.49 8.20 1.91
C PRO A 159 -8.28 6.82 1.27
N ASP A 160 -9.33 6.00 1.19
CA ASP A 160 -9.35 4.66 0.60
C ASP A 160 -10.02 4.64 -0.79
N ALA A 161 -10.37 5.81 -1.34
CA ALA A 161 -11.08 5.92 -2.61
C ALA A 161 -10.15 5.98 -3.84
N LEU A 162 -8.82 5.95 -3.66
CA LEU A 162 -7.85 6.13 -4.73
C LEU A 162 -7.98 5.08 -5.84
N GLY A 163 -8.11 3.81 -5.49
CA GLY A 163 -8.25 2.72 -6.47
C GLY A 163 -9.51 2.89 -7.33
N PRO A 164 -10.73 2.99 -6.75
CA PRO A 164 -11.94 3.28 -7.50
C PRO A 164 -11.85 4.56 -8.35
N ALA A 165 -11.33 5.65 -7.78
CA ALA A 165 -11.19 6.93 -8.49
C ALA A 165 -10.27 6.81 -9.71
N THR A 166 -9.14 6.11 -9.56
CA THR A 166 -8.19 5.88 -10.66
C THR A 166 -8.77 4.95 -11.72
N ALA A 167 -9.32 3.81 -11.30
CA ALA A 167 -9.91 2.81 -12.18
C ALA A 167 -11.03 3.38 -13.08
N SER A 168 -11.80 4.34 -12.56
CA SER A 168 -12.85 5.03 -13.34
C SER A 168 -12.33 5.88 -14.51
N LYS A 169 -11.04 6.23 -14.50
CA LYS A 169 -10.37 7.08 -15.50
C LYS A 169 -9.45 6.29 -16.43
N VAL A 170 -9.29 4.99 -16.20
CA VAL A 170 -8.53 4.09 -17.07
C VAL A 170 -9.33 3.81 -18.34
N LYS A 171 -8.69 3.90 -19.50
CA LYS A 171 -9.29 3.60 -20.79
C LYS A 171 -9.46 2.09 -20.94
N VAL A 172 -10.69 1.61 -20.82
CA VAL A 172 -11.02 0.19 -21.00
C VAL A 172 -11.23 -0.08 -22.48
N THR A 173 -10.50 -1.05 -23.05
CA THR A 173 -10.51 -1.34 -24.50
C THR A 173 -10.91 -2.77 -24.83
N ARG A 174 -10.91 -3.71 -23.87
CA ARG A 174 -11.22 -5.14 -24.13
C ARG A 174 -12.51 -5.37 -24.91
N HIS A 175 -13.53 -4.55 -24.71
CA HIS A 175 -14.81 -4.68 -25.42
C HIS A 175 -14.69 -4.39 -26.92
N PHE A 176 -13.76 -3.52 -27.36
CA PHE A 176 -13.48 -3.31 -28.78
C PHE A 176 -12.81 -4.52 -29.42
N PHE A 177 -11.83 -5.13 -28.74
CA PHE A 177 -11.16 -6.35 -29.20
C PHE A 177 -12.16 -7.50 -29.40
N LEU A 178 -13.13 -7.64 -28.49
CA LEU A 178 -14.20 -8.62 -28.64
C LEU A 178 -15.17 -8.30 -29.78
N MET A 179 -15.56 -7.03 -29.91
CA MET A 179 -16.53 -6.59 -30.93
C MET A 179 -15.98 -6.75 -32.35
N TYR A 180 -14.69 -6.48 -32.54
CA TYR A 180 -14.02 -6.55 -33.84
C TYR A 180 -13.27 -7.87 -34.06
N GLU A 181 -13.37 -8.83 -33.13
CA GLU A 181 -12.62 -10.10 -33.17
C GLU A 181 -11.11 -9.89 -33.38
N ALA A 182 -10.57 -8.80 -32.84
CA ALA A 182 -9.17 -8.43 -32.98
C ALA A 182 -8.31 -9.20 -31.97
N GLU A 183 -7.22 -9.80 -32.44
CA GLU A 183 -6.26 -10.50 -31.59
C GLU A 183 -5.20 -9.55 -30.97
N GLY A 184 -5.01 -8.37 -31.57
CA GLY A 184 -3.99 -7.40 -31.20
C GLY A 184 -4.21 -6.03 -31.86
N ASP A 185 -3.48 -5.02 -31.39
CA ASP A 185 -3.46 -3.66 -31.93
C ASP A 185 -2.09 -3.01 -31.65
N GLU A 186 -1.48 -2.38 -32.66
CA GLU A 186 -0.13 -1.79 -32.57
C GLU A 186 -0.06 -0.55 -31.64
N GLU A 187 -1.20 0.07 -31.35
CA GLU A 187 -1.31 1.32 -30.60
C GLU A 187 -1.96 1.12 -29.22
N LEU A 188 -2.80 0.09 -29.07
CA LEU A 188 -3.67 -0.12 -27.91
C LEU A 188 -3.48 -1.50 -27.26
N GLY A 189 -3.28 -1.53 -25.95
CA GLY A 189 -3.40 -2.78 -25.19
C GLY A 189 -4.86 -3.20 -25.04
N CYS A 190 -5.12 -4.49 -24.89
CA CYS A 190 -6.42 -5.05 -24.53
C CYS A 190 -6.62 -4.96 -23.01
N VAL A 191 -7.27 -3.88 -22.56
CA VAL A 191 -7.40 -3.54 -21.14
C VAL A 191 -8.82 -3.83 -20.65
N SER A 192 -8.90 -4.60 -19.58
CA SER A 192 -10.10 -4.79 -18.76
C SER A 192 -9.93 -4.12 -17.41
N CYS A 193 -11.04 -3.76 -16.76
CA CYS A 193 -11.00 -3.07 -15.47
C CYS A 193 -12.07 -3.63 -14.51
N ILE A 194 -11.74 -3.72 -13.23
CA ILE A 194 -12.65 -4.12 -12.15
C ILE A 194 -12.45 -3.24 -10.91
N VAL A 195 -13.58 -2.85 -10.30
CA VAL A 195 -13.61 -2.23 -8.97
C VAL A 195 -14.41 -3.17 -8.07
N PRO A 196 -13.75 -4.07 -7.31
CA PRO A 196 -14.41 -5.14 -6.57
C PRO A 196 -15.16 -4.63 -5.33
N GLY A 197 -14.90 -3.40 -4.89
CA GLY A 197 -15.37 -2.87 -3.62
C GLY A 197 -14.77 -3.61 -2.43
N VAL A 198 -15.46 -3.55 -1.29
CA VAL A 198 -15.02 -4.18 -0.04
C VAL A 198 -15.92 -5.34 0.35
N THR A 199 -15.37 -6.31 1.09
CA THR A 199 -16.12 -7.48 1.59
C THR A 199 -17.37 -7.10 2.37
N GLY A 200 -17.35 -5.99 3.11
CA GLY A 200 -18.51 -5.50 3.85
C GLY A 200 -19.69 -5.09 2.95
N THR A 201 -19.46 -4.80 1.67
CA THR A 201 -20.50 -4.43 0.70
C THR A 201 -20.88 -5.58 -0.22
N THR A 202 -19.94 -6.45 -0.58
CA THR A 202 -20.16 -7.52 -1.57
C THR A 202 -20.46 -8.87 -0.93
N GLY A 203 -20.06 -9.09 0.33
CA GLY A 203 -20.07 -10.39 0.98
C GLY A 203 -19.04 -11.39 0.41
N ILE A 204 -18.21 -10.96 -0.54
CA ILE A 204 -17.19 -11.77 -1.20
C ILE A 204 -15.83 -11.13 -0.94
N GLU A 205 -14.80 -11.94 -0.73
CA GLU A 205 -13.45 -11.40 -0.59
C GLU A 205 -12.98 -10.74 -1.89
N THR A 206 -12.36 -9.57 -1.77
CA THR A 206 -11.84 -8.81 -2.92
C THR A 206 -10.90 -9.66 -3.79
N ALA A 207 -10.08 -10.52 -3.16
CA ALA A 207 -9.19 -11.42 -3.88
C ALA A 207 -9.92 -12.48 -4.72
N GLU A 208 -11.07 -12.98 -4.26
CA GLU A 208 -11.87 -13.95 -5.01
C GLU A 208 -12.51 -13.32 -6.26
N LEU A 209 -13.02 -12.09 -6.13
CA LEU A 209 -13.57 -11.34 -7.26
C LEU A 209 -12.52 -11.09 -8.34
N ILE A 210 -11.30 -10.71 -7.92
CA ILE A 210 -10.18 -10.48 -8.83
C ILE A 210 -9.75 -11.80 -9.47
N ARG A 211 -9.65 -12.89 -8.71
CA ARG A 211 -9.33 -14.22 -9.27
C ARG A 211 -10.36 -14.65 -10.33
N GLY A 212 -11.65 -14.49 -10.05
CA GLY A 212 -12.70 -14.78 -11.03
C GLY A 212 -12.59 -13.92 -12.29
N ALA A 213 -12.23 -12.64 -12.15
CA ALA A 213 -11.97 -11.77 -13.30
C ALA A 213 -10.73 -12.22 -14.10
N VAL A 214 -9.65 -12.62 -13.43
CA VAL A 214 -8.44 -13.17 -14.07
C VAL A 214 -8.75 -14.45 -14.83
N GLU A 215 -9.54 -15.36 -14.25
CA GLU A 215 -9.99 -16.59 -14.91
C GLU A 215 -10.83 -16.30 -16.16
N LEU A 216 -11.67 -15.26 -16.12
CA LEU A 216 -12.52 -14.87 -17.24
C LEU A 216 -11.76 -14.13 -18.36
N THR A 217 -10.86 -13.22 -18.00
CA THR A 217 -10.19 -12.33 -18.97
C THR A 217 -8.84 -12.85 -19.45
N GLN A 218 -8.24 -13.81 -18.73
CA GLN A 218 -6.93 -14.41 -19.02
C GLN A 218 -5.86 -13.35 -19.36
N PRO A 219 -5.65 -12.33 -18.50
CA PRO A 219 -4.68 -11.28 -18.76
C PRO A 219 -3.26 -11.80 -18.62
N GLU A 220 -2.28 -11.12 -19.23
CA GLU A 220 -0.86 -11.38 -19.03
C GLU A 220 -0.34 -10.73 -17.74
N ALA A 221 -0.89 -9.56 -17.40
CA ALA A 221 -0.59 -8.85 -16.17
C ALA A 221 -1.87 -8.33 -15.49
N VAL A 222 -1.84 -8.30 -14.15
CA VAL A 222 -2.83 -7.65 -13.31
C VAL A 222 -2.18 -6.42 -12.70
N LEU A 223 -2.73 -5.25 -13.01
CA LEU A 223 -2.30 -3.97 -12.45
C LEU A 223 -3.25 -3.58 -11.33
N VAL A 224 -2.77 -3.63 -10.09
CA VAL A 224 -3.56 -3.34 -8.89
C VAL A 224 -3.27 -1.92 -8.43
N ILE A 225 -4.31 -1.14 -8.15
CA ILE A 225 -4.20 0.24 -7.65
C ILE A 225 -4.79 0.27 -6.24
N ASP A 226 -4.02 0.73 -5.26
CA ASP A 226 -4.46 0.78 -3.86
C ASP A 226 -4.00 2.05 -3.14
N SER A 227 -4.73 2.43 -2.09
CA SER A 227 -4.26 3.43 -1.12
C SER A 227 -3.31 2.76 -0.12
N LEU A 228 -2.16 3.37 0.15
CA LEU A 228 -1.15 2.83 1.08
C LEU A 228 -1.11 3.62 2.39
N ALA A 229 -0.48 3.03 3.41
CA ALA A 229 -0.10 3.74 4.64
C ALA A 229 1.39 4.11 4.64
N ALA A 230 1.70 5.38 4.94
CA ALA A 230 3.07 5.84 5.15
C ALA A 230 3.46 5.81 6.62
N ARG A 231 4.78 5.84 6.88
CA ARG A 231 5.33 6.14 8.20
C ARG A 231 5.76 7.61 8.30
N ASN A 232 6.33 8.19 7.25
CA ASN A 232 6.73 9.60 7.27
C ASN A 232 5.59 10.51 6.78
N ILE A 233 5.29 11.56 7.56
CA ILE A 233 4.33 12.62 7.21
C ILE A 233 4.68 13.30 5.89
N GLU A 234 5.97 13.53 5.62
CA GLU A 234 6.44 14.21 4.41
C GLU A 234 6.22 13.40 3.12
N ARG A 235 6.13 12.06 3.25
CA ARG A 235 5.91 11.14 2.12
C ARG A 235 4.43 10.91 1.81
N VAL A 236 3.53 11.33 2.71
CA VAL A 236 2.10 11.28 2.46
C VAL A 236 1.76 12.27 1.36
N SER A 237 1.04 11.80 0.35
CA SER A 237 0.54 12.66 -0.74
C SER A 237 1.62 13.32 -1.60
N THR A 238 2.84 12.80 -1.60
CA THR A 238 3.95 13.24 -2.47
C THR A 238 4.62 12.06 -3.17
N THR A 239 4.26 10.82 -2.80
CA THR A 239 4.96 9.61 -3.23
C THR A 239 4.03 8.64 -3.95
N ILE A 240 4.51 8.02 -5.03
CA ILE A 240 3.88 6.88 -5.70
C ILE A 240 4.79 5.68 -5.53
N GLN A 241 4.28 4.57 -5.02
CA GLN A 241 5.01 3.31 -4.96
C GLN A 241 4.50 2.32 -5.99
N ILE A 242 5.43 1.63 -6.64
CA ILE A 242 5.17 0.54 -7.57
C ILE A 242 5.94 -0.70 -7.09
N ASN A 243 5.36 -1.89 -7.22
CA ASN A 243 6.09 -3.14 -7.04
C ASN A 243 5.55 -4.25 -7.94
N ASP A 244 6.34 -5.29 -8.15
CA ASP A 244 5.97 -6.52 -8.87
C ASP A 244 5.80 -7.75 -7.96
N THR A 245 5.76 -7.54 -6.63
CA THR A 245 5.70 -8.63 -5.64
C THR A 245 4.28 -8.92 -5.15
N GLY A 246 3.38 -7.96 -5.38
CA GLY A 246 1.97 -8.07 -5.03
C GLY A 246 1.55 -7.12 -3.91
N ILE A 247 0.31 -7.28 -3.48
CA ILE A 247 -0.29 -6.43 -2.44
C ILE A 247 -1.22 -7.22 -1.55
N ASP A 248 -1.30 -6.84 -0.28
CA ASP A 248 -2.22 -7.41 0.70
C ASP A 248 -3.43 -6.48 0.84
N PRO A 249 -4.58 -6.77 0.21
CA PRO A 249 -5.69 -5.82 0.11
C PRO A 249 -6.21 -5.38 1.48
N GLY A 250 -6.18 -4.08 1.75
CA GLY A 250 -6.64 -3.47 3.00
C GLY A 250 -5.90 -3.93 4.26
N GLY A 251 -4.56 -3.94 4.16
CA GLY A 251 -3.65 -4.05 5.29
C GLY A 251 -3.92 -3.06 6.43
N GLY A 252 -4.60 -1.93 6.20
CA GLY A 252 -4.87 -0.92 7.23
C GLY A 252 -5.67 -1.39 8.47
N MET A 253 -6.34 -2.55 8.45
CA MET A 253 -7.20 -3.00 9.56
C MET A 253 -7.03 -4.47 10.00
N GLY A 254 -5.79 -4.98 10.01
CA GLY A 254 -5.40 -6.09 10.91
C GLY A 254 -5.98 -7.49 10.65
N ASN A 255 -6.66 -7.76 9.53
CA ASN A 255 -7.16 -9.11 9.21
C ASN A 255 -6.19 -9.90 8.31
N LEU A 256 -6.08 -11.22 8.54
CA LEU A 256 -5.47 -12.14 7.57
C LEU A 256 -6.28 -12.07 6.27
N ARG A 257 -5.67 -11.62 5.18
CA ARG A 257 -6.28 -11.57 3.85
C ARG A 257 -5.36 -12.24 2.85
N THR A 258 -5.95 -12.86 1.85
CA THR A 258 -5.23 -13.48 0.74
C THR A 258 -4.50 -12.39 -0.04
N ARG A 259 -3.17 -12.48 -0.09
CA ARG A 259 -2.31 -11.63 -0.90
C ARG A 259 -2.71 -11.72 -2.37
N LEU A 260 -2.63 -10.61 -3.10
CA LEU A 260 -2.66 -10.58 -4.56
C LEU A 260 -1.23 -10.57 -5.06
N SER A 261 -0.72 -11.74 -5.45
CA SER A 261 0.60 -11.92 -6.05
C SER A 261 0.54 -12.87 -7.24
N GLU A 262 1.64 -12.98 -7.97
CA GLU A 262 1.77 -13.93 -9.08
C GLU A 262 1.53 -15.37 -8.65
N GLU A 263 1.97 -15.74 -7.44
CA GLU A 263 1.71 -17.07 -6.86
C GLU A 263 0.22 -17.35 -6.70
N THR A 264 -0.56 -16.34 -6.28
CA THR A 264 -1.99 -16.50 -6.00
C THR A 264 -2.90 -16.40 -7.22
N LEU A 265 -2.51 -15.62 -8.23
CA LEU A 265 -3.31 -15.37 -9.42
C LEU A 265 -2.82 -16.12 -10.66
N GLY A 266 -1.61 -16.69 -10.61
CA GLY A 266 -0.96 -17.35 -11.75
C GLY A 266 -0.59 -16.40 -12.89
N ARG A 267 -0.66 -15.09 -12.67
CA ARG A 267 -0.40 -14.00 -13.64
C ARG A 267 0.51 -12.97 -13.00
N LYS A 268 1.33 -12.29 -13.81
CA LYS A 268 2.18 -11.20 -13.31
C LYS A 268 1.33 -10.16 -12.58
N VAL A 269 1.72 -9.78 -11.36
CA VAL A 269 1.03 -8.74 -10.60
C VAL A 269 1.94 -7.54 -10.46
N VAL A 270 1.44 -6.37 -10.83
CA VAL A 270 2.10 -5.09 -10.55
C VAL A 270 1.16 -4.28 -9.68
N ALA A 271 1.61 -3.85 -8.51
CA ALA A 271 0.83 -3.01 -7.61
C ALA A 271 1.36 -1.57 -7.65
N VAL A 272 0.44 -0.61 -7.71
CA VAL A 272 0.70 0.82 -7.63
C VAL A 272 -0.10 1.38 -6.47
N GLY A 273 0.52 2.20 -5.63
CA GLY A 273 -0.22 2.86 -4.58
C GLY A 273 0.40 4.16 -4.10
N VAL A 274 -0.42 4.98 -3.45
CA VAL A 274 -0.05 6.28 -2.92
C VAL A 274 -0.32 6.27 -1.43
N PRO A 275 0.62 6.71 -0.58
CA PRO A 275 0.36 6.83 0.84
C PRO A 275 -0.63 7.97 1.12
N THR A 276 -1.83 7.62 1.59
CA THR A 276 -2.92 8.58 1.87
C THR A 276 -3.18 8.77 3.36
N VAL A 277 -2.65 7.87 4.18
CA VAL A 277 -2.88 7.84 5.63
C VAL A 277 -1.59 7.49 6.37
N ILE A 278 -1.54 7.88 7.63
CA ILE A 278 -0.52 7.47 8.60
C ILE A 278 -1.21 6.91 9.84
N ASP A 279 -0.60 5.91 10.46
CA ASP A 279 -1.02 5.42 11.78
C ASP A 279 -0.81 6.51 12.83
N SER A 280 -1.86 6.86 13.56
CA SER A 280 -1.80 7.84 14.67
C SER A 280 -0.66 7.57 15.67
N ARG A 281 -0.29 6.31 15.90
CA ARG A 281 0.81 5.92 16.79
C ARG A 281 2.15 6.46 16.28
N THR A 282 2.33 6.50 14.97
CA THR A 282 3.54 7.05 14.35
C THR A 282 3.67 8.54 14.66
N ILE A 283 2.58 9.30 14.49
CA ILE A 283 2.57 10.75 14.77
C ILE A 283 2.79 11.04 16.26
N ILE A 284 2.13 10.27 17.15
CA ILE A 284 2.28 10.44 18.60
C ILE A 284 3.73 10.22 19.02
N ARG A 285 4.38 9.21 18.45
CA ARG A 285 5.78 8.93 18.75
C ARG A 285 6.72 10.01 18.24
N GLU A 286 6.52 10.50 17.02
CA GLU A 286 7.31 11.59 16.44
C GLU A 286 7.16 12.89 17.27
N ALA A 287 5.94 13.21 17.70
CA ALA A 287 5.69 14.37 18.55
C ALA A 287 6.29 14.25 19.97
N LEU A 288 6.60 13.03 20.41
CA LEU A 288 7.07 12.72 21.76
C LEU A 288 8.46 12.06 21.74
N GLU A 289 9.26 12.28 20.70
CA GLU A 289 10.59 11.67 20.54
C GLU A 289 11.49 11.86 21.77
N ASP A 290 11.43 13.02 22.41
CA ASP A 290 12.18 13.32 23.64
C ASP A 290 11.55 12.75 24.93
N HIS A 291 10.30 12.27 24.88
CA HIS A 291 9.48 11.86 26.02
C HIS A 291 8.98 10.40 25.88
N SER A 292 9.93 9.49 25.61
CA SER A 292 9.68 8.06 25.36
C SER A 292 8.69 7.36 26.31
N ARG A 293 8.68 7.69 27.61
CA ARG A 293 7.74 7.10 28.58
C ARG A 293 6.29 7.55 28.36
N GLU A 294 6.08 8.81 28.05
CA GLU A 294 4.75 9.38 27.81
C GLU A 294 4.17 8.86 26.49
N ALA A 295 5.02 8.70 25.47
CA ALA A 295 4.65 8.08 24.20
C ALA A 295 4.16 6.62 24.40
N GLU A 296 4.90 5.83 25.18
CA GLU A 296 4.53 4.45 25.49
C GLU A 296 3.24 4.34 26.32
N GLU A 297 3.00 5.26 27.25
CA GLU A 297 1.79 5.31 28.07
C GLU A 297 0.56 5.67 27.23
N ILE A 298 0.67 6.67 26.36
CA ILE A 298 -0.40 7.06 25.43
C ILE A 298 -0.68 5.92 24.44
N GLN A 299 0.36 5.26 23.94
CA GLN A 299 0.19 4.15 23.02
C GLN A 299 -0.50 2.95 23.68
N ARG A 300 -0.09 2.58 24.91
CA ARG A 300 -0.79 1.55 25.70
C ARG A 300 -2.23 1.93 25.99
N TYR A 301 -2.51 3.19 26.30
CA TYR A 301 -3.87 3.66 26.49
C TYR A 301 -4.74 3.48 25.23
N LEU A 302 -4.20 3.79 24.04
CA LEU A 302 -4.90 3.58 22.77
C LEU A 302 -5.12 2.10 22.46
N GLU A 303 -4.14 1.25 22.75
CA GLU A 303 -4.22 -0.21 22.60
C GLU A 303 -5.25 -0.83 23.55
N GLU A 304 -5.27 -0.43 24.83
CA GLU A 304 -6.26 -0.88 25.82
C GLU A 304 -7.70 -0.49 25.45
N LYS A 305 -7.85 0.63 24.74
CA LYS A 305 -9.15 1.10 24.23
C LYS A 305 -9.54 0.44 22.90
N GLY A 306 -8.64 -0.31 22.27
CA GLY A 306 -8.89 -0.99 21.00
C GLY A 306 -9.26 -0.05 19.86
N GLN A 307 -8.77 1.19 19.88
CA GLN A 307 -9.04 2.18 18.84
C GLN A 307 -7.85 2.26 17.88
N ASP A 308 -7.98 1.67 16.70
CA ASP A 308 -7.09 1.95 15.58
C ASP A 308 -7.51 3.28 14.96
N MET A 309 -6.63 4.27 15.04
CA MET A 309 -6.85 5.60 14.48
C MET A 309 -5.85 5.85 13.36
N ILE A 310 -6.38 6.36 12.25
CA ILE A 310 -5.60 6.83 11.10
C ILE A 310 -5.67 8.36 11.05
N VAL A 311 -4.59 8.96 10.57
CA VAL A 311 -4.50 10.39 10.31
C VAL A 311 -4.28 10.61 8.82
N THR A 312 -4.95 11.61 8.27
CA THR A 312 -4.86 11.98 6.86
C THR A 312 -4.85 13.50 6.72
N SER A 313 -4.42 13.99 5.56
CA SER A 313 -4.41 15.42 5.25
C SER A 313 -5.83 16.00 5.27
N THR A 314 -5.95 17.28 5.61
CA THR A 314 -7.20 18.05 5.47
C THR A 314 -7.66 18.15 4.02
N ASP A 315 -6.72 18.08 3.09
CA ASP A 315 -6.94 18.23 1.64
C ASP A 315 -7.02 16.86 0.94
N ILE A 316 -7.36 15.81 1.69
CA ILE A 316 -7.37 14.42 1.19
C ILE A 316 -8.25 14.24 -0.06
N ASP A 317 -9.38 14.95 -0.16
CA ASP A 317 -10.22 14.90 -1.36
C ASP A 317 -9.48 15.37 -2.62
N GLN A 318 -8.70 16.45 -2.51
CA GLN A 318 -7.90 16.99 -3.60
C GLN A 318 -6.73 16.07 -3.93
N ILE A 319 -6.06 15.52 -2.92
CA ILE A 319 -4.98 14.54 -3.08
C ILE A 319 -5.49 13.32 -3.86
N ILE A 320 -6.62 12.73 -3.45
CA ILE A 320 -7.19 11.56 -4.14
C ILE A 320 -7.55 11.90 -5.59
N LYS A 321 -8.11 13.09 -5.82
CA LYS A 321 -8.42 13.55 -7.18
C LYS A 321 -7.16 13.69 -8.03
N ASP A 322 -6.12 14.34 -7.53
CA ASP A 322 -4.90 14.62 -8.27
C ASP A 322 -4.08 13.37 -8.53
N PHE A 323 -3.90 12.52 -7.52
CA PHE A 323 -3.22 11.25 -7.72
C PHE A 323 -4.01 10.31 -8.61
N SER A 324 -5.35 10.25 -8.52
CA SER A 324 -6.11 9.43 -9.47
C SER A 324 -5.99 9.93 -10.92
N ASP A 325 -5.85 11.25 -11.14
CA ASP A 325 -5.55 11.81 -12.47
C ASP A 325 -4.13 11.42 -12.92
N ILE A 326 -3.12 11.56 -12.06
CA ILE A 326 -1.72 11.21 -12.34
C ILE A 326 -1.60 9.71 -12.67
N LEU A 327 -2.15 8.86 -11.81
CA LEU A 327 -2.11 7.40 -11.95
C LEU A 327 -2.83 6.97 -13.23
N ALA A 328 -4.05 7.44 -13.47
CA ALA A 328 -4.79 7.05 -14.67
C ALA A 328 -4.09 7.50 -15.95
N ASN A 329 -3.53 8.72 -15.99
CA ASN A 329 -2.78 9.20 -17.14
C ASN A 329 -1.49 8.40 -17.36
N GLY A 330 -0.76 8.07 -16.30
CA GLY A 330 0.44 7.22 -16.41
C GLY A 330 0.10 5.82 -16.91
N ILE A 331 -0.94 5.20 -16.37
CA ILE A 331 -1.43 3.88 -16.79
C ILE A 331 -1.86 3.90 -18.26
N ASN A 332 -2.66 4.89 -18.66
CA ASN A 332 -3.13 5.01 -20.03
C ASN A 332 -1.97 5.22 -21.02
N LYS A 333 -0.94 6.00 -20.66
CA LYS A 333 0.28 6.18 -21.46
C LYS A 333 1.09 4.88 -21.58
N THR A 334 1.16 4.08 -20.52
CA THR A 334 1.85 2.77 -20.55
C THR A 334 1.11 1.75 -21.41
N LEU A 335 -0.22 1.66 -21.28
CA LEU A 335 -1.02 0.60 -21.89
C LEU A 335 -1.52 0.94 -23.30
N HIS A 336 -1.53 2.21 -23.68
CA HIS A 336 -2.01 2.68 -24.99
C HIS A 336 -1.05 3.70 -25.63
N PRO A 337 0.20 3.31 -25.92
CA PRO A 337 1.23 4.25 -26.34
C PRO A 337 0.84 5.05 -27.59
N GLY A 338 0.10 4.47 -28.55
CA GLY A 338 -0.29 5.17 -29.79
C GLY A 338 -1.27 6.34 -29.60
N ILE A 339 -2.00 6.41 -28.47
CA ILE A 339 -2.85 7.57 -28.17
C ILE A 339 -2.02 8.77 -27.67
N TYR A 340 -0.82 8.52 -27.15
CA TYR A 340 -0.02 9.50 -26.41
C TYR A 340 1.37 9.76 -27.00
N SER A 341 1.67 9.12 -28.14
CA SER A 341 2.90 9.28 -28.94
C SER A 341 2.94 10.58 -29.74
#